data_AF-A0A6V7QPL7-F1
#
_entry.id   AF-A0A6V7QPL7-F1
#
_cell.length_a   1.000
_cell.length_b   1.000
_cell.length_c   1.000
_cell.angle_alpha   90.00
_cell.angle_beta   90.00
_cell.angle_gamma   90.00
#
_symmetry.space_group_name_H-M   'P 1'
#
loop_
_entity.id
_entity.type
_entity.pdbx_description
1 polymer ?
#
loop_
_entity_poly.entity_id
_entity_poly.type
_entity_poly.pdbx_seq_one_letter_code
_entity_poly.pdbx_strand_id
1 'polypeptide(L)'
;MGHRRGKYKVSYKYAPFVAEFSDLVLRGCRADSAIQLDPSSAAAEHCADAELELMTADYAVVTPQKRAAMRRFRERYMTYTVCYDAVRYAATFPECKNSPPEQERFWDWGESKFVAMRRRRSNKRRPGAKRQADA
;
A
#
# COMPACT_ATOMS: atom_id res chain seq x y z
N MET A 1 -17.64 6.29 13.42
CA MET A 1 -16.17 6.49 13.36
C MET A 1 -15.88 7.51 12.26
N GLY A 2 -15.19 8.62 12.54
CA GLY A 2 -15.03 9.70 11.56
C GLY A 2 -13.79 9.52 10.69
N HIS A 3 -13.99 9.31 9.39
CA HIS A 3 -12.95 9.30 8.34
C HIS A 3 -12.05 10.53 8.43
N ARG A 4 -10.72 10.37 8.36
CA ARG A 4 -9.76 11.49 8.35
C ARG A 4 -9.45 12.01 6.94
N ARG A 5 -10.27 11.64 5.95
CA ARG A 5 -10.17 11.97 4.51
C ARG A 5 -10.11 13.50 4.28
N GLY A 6 -8.92 14.09 4.43
CA GLY A 6 -8.69 15.53 4.27
C GLY A 6 -9.06 16.41 5.47
N LYS A 7 -9.38 15.83 6.64
CA LYS A 7 -9.74 16.59 7.86
C LYS A 7 -8.56 17.35 8.47
N TYR A 8 -7.37 16.78 8.37
CA TYR A 8 -6.14 17.40 8.85
C TYR A 8 -5.37 17.88 7.63
N LYS A 9 -5.15 19.20 7.56
CA LYS A 9 -4.33 19.83 6.52
C LYS A 9 -2.88 19.90 6.97
N VAL A 10 -1.96 19.94 6.02
CA VAL A 10 -0.55 20.19 6.29
C VAL A 10 -0.39 21.53 7.00
N SER A 11 0.41 21.56 8.07
CA SER A 11 0.76 22.79 8.76
C SER A 11 2.22 23.12 8.49
N TYR A 12 2.46 24.15 7.67
CA TYR A 12 3.80 24.58 7.25
C TYR A 12 4.68 25.12 8.39
N LYS A 13 4.11 25.32 9.58
CA LYS A 13 4.89 25.56 10.81
C LYS A 13 5.91 24.45 11.09
N TYR A 14 5.64 23.23 10.63
CA TYR A 14 6.52 22.07 10.83
C TYR A 14 7.42 21.78 9.63
N ALA A 15 7.56 22.72 8.69
CA ALA A 15 8.52 22.59 7.59
C ALA A 15 9.97 22.57 8.12
N PRO A 16 10.91 21.90 7.42
CA PRO A 16 10.73 21.18 6.15
C PRO A 16 10.14 19.77 6.32
N PHE A 17 9.35 19.33 5.34
CA PHE A 17 8.90 17.93 5.24
C PHE A 17 9.89 17.16 4.39
N VAL A 18 10.84 16.47 5.03
CA VAL A 18 11.92 15.76 4.35
C VAL A 18 11.56 14.28 4.16
N ALA A 19 11.81 13.75 2.97
CA ALA A 19 11.78 12.32 2.69
C ALA A 19 13.15 11.93 2.09
N GLU A 20 13.76 10.91 2.68
CA GLU A 20 15.07 10.40 2.26
C GLU A 20 14.89 9.09 1.49
N PHE A 21 15.61 8.95 0.39
CA PHE A 21 15.60 7.77 -0.46
C PHE A 21 17.03 7.31 -0.71
N SER A 22 17.29 6.01 -0.58
CA SER A 22 18.57 5.35 -0.85
C SER A 22 18.36 4.13 -1.73
N ASP A 23 19.46 3.51 -2.19
CA ASP A 23 19.45 2.22 -2.88
C ASP A 23 18.53 2.19 -4.11
N LEU A 24 18.63 3.23 -4.94
CA LEU A 24 17.85 3.34 -6.17
C LEU A 24 18.25 2.22 -7.13
N VAL A 25 17.31 1.32 -7.41
CA VAL A 25 17.47 0.22 -8.36
C VAL A 25 16.60 0.48 -9.59
N LEU A 26 17.23 0.62 -10.76
CA LEU A 26 16.55 0.72 -12.06
C LEU A 26 16.86 -0.55 -12.86
N ARG A 27 15.88 -1.45 -12.97
CA ARG A 27 15.95 -2.67 -13.79
C ARG A 27 14.80 -2.67 -14.78
N GLY A 28 15.12 -2.60 -16.07
CA GLY A 28 14.14 -2.60 -17.13
C GLY A 28 14.72 -2.11 -18.45
N CYS A 29 13.94 -2.30 -19.50
CA CYS A 29 14.25 -1.80 -20.82
C CYS A 29 13.91 -0.31 -20.93
N ARG A 30 14.82 0.49 -21.47
CA ARG A 30 14.52 1.86 -21.87
C ARG A 30 13.73 1.80 -23.19
N ALA A 31 12.45 2.13 -23.15
CA ALA A 31 11.68 2.39 -24.36
C ALA A 31 12.13 3.75 -24.92
N ASP A 32 12.95 3.76 -25.98
CA ASP A 32 13.26 5.00 -26.67
C ASP A 32 11.97 5.59 -27.25
N SER A 33 11.74 6.85 -26.93
CA SER A 33 10.52 7.60 -27.20
C SER A 33 10.39 7.95 -28.69
N ALA A 34 10.17 6.94 -29.53
CA ALA A 34 9.47 7.13 -30.78
C ALA A 34 8.15 6.37 -30.68
N ILE A 35 7.05 7.07 -30.87
CA ILE A 35 5.67 6.56 -30.96
C ILE A 35 5.50 5.71 -32.25
N GLN A 36 6.55 5.02 -32.68
CA GLN A 36 6.55 4.12 -33.82
C GLN A 36 7.02 2.77 -33.33
N LEU A 37 6.02 1.95 -33.02
CA LEU A 37 6.12 0.51 -32.85
C LEU A 37 6.59 -0.09 -34.17
N ASP A 38 7.88 0.03 -34.47
CA ASP A 38 8.51 -0.86 -35.43
C ASP A 38 9.17 -2.01 -34.64
N PRO A 39 8.56 -3.21 -34.63
CA PRO A 39 9.11 -4.37 -33.93
C PRO A 39 10.45 -4.84 -34.51
N SER A 40 10.94 -4.23 -35.61
CA SER A 40 12.24 -4.54 -36.23
C SER A 40 13.35 -3.52 -35.91
N SER A 41 13.09 -2.49 -35.10
CA SER A 41 14.15 -1.55 -34.72
C SER A 41 15.18 -2.21 -33.80
N ALA A 42 16.47 -1.92 -34.00
CA ALA A 42 17.60 -2.43 -33.21
C ALA A 42 17.49 -2.17 -31.68
N ALA A 43 16.52 -1.35 -31.25
CA ALA A 43 16.16 -1.13 -29.85
C ALA A 43 15.43 -2.33 -29.22
N ALA A 44 14.68 -3.13 -30.00
CA ALA A 44 14.05 -4.37 -29.52
C ALA A 44 15.11 -5.44 -29.19
N GLU A 45 16.20 -5.50 -29.96
CA GLU A 45 17.35 -6.39 -29.66
C GLU A 45 18.11 -5.94 -28.40
N HIS A 46 18.14 -4.63 -28.09
CA HIS A 46 18.84 -4.09 -26.91
C HIS A 46 18.15 -4.36 -25.57
N CYS A 47 16.96 -4.96 -25.58
CA CYS A 47 16.18 -5.20 -24.37
C CYS A 47 15.93 -6.66 -24.03
N ALA A 48 16.33 -7.59 -24.91
CA ALA A 48 16.17 -9.03 -24.67
C ALA A 48 16.84 -9.48 -23.37
N ASP A 49 18.04 -8.98 -23.07
CA ASP A 49 18.77 -9.32 -21.85
C ASP A 49 18.08 -8.78 -20.59
N ALA A 50 17.58 -7.54 -20.65
CA ALA A 50 16.86 -6.92 -19.53
C ALA A 50 15.51 -7.61 -19.27
N GLU A 51 14.81 -8.01 -20.34
CA GLU A 51 13.58 -8.79 -20.25
C GLU A 51 13.84 -10.18 -19.68
N LEU A 52 14.89 -10.86 -20.15
CA LEU A 52 15.31 -12.15 -19.61
C LEU A 52 15.68 -12.07 -18.14
N GLU A 53 16.43 -11.04 -17.73
CA GLU A 53 16.75 -10.79 -16.32
C GLU A 53 15.47 -10.59 -15.49
N LEU A 54 14.51 -9.81 -15.99
CA LEU A 54 13.22 -9.59 -15.32
C LEU A 54 12.37 -10.87 -15.23
N MET A 55 12.38 -11.70 -16.26
CA MET A 55 11.62 -12.96 -16.31
C MET A 55 12.22 -14.06 -15.43
N THR A 56 13.54 -14.05 -15.26
CA THR A 56 14.27 -15.04 -14.45
C THR A 56 14.49 -14.60 -13.01
N ALA A 57 14.25 -13.32 -12.70
CA ALA A 57 14.38 -12.82 -11.34
C ALA A 57 13.44 -13.54 -10.37
N ASP A 58 13.88 -13.67 -9.12
CA ASP A 58 13.10 -14.34 -8.07
C ASP A 58 11.69 -13.75 -7.94
N TYR A 59 11.54 -12.44 -8.12
CA TYR A 59 10.26 -11.73 -8.01
C TYR A 59 9.33 -11.90 -9.23
N ALA A 60 9.82 -12.44 -10.35
CA ALA A 60 9.02 -12.68 -11.55
C ALA A 60 7.86 -13.65 -11.28
N VAL A 61 8.09 -14.63 -10.40
CA VAL A 61 7.09 -15.65 -10.06
C VAL A 61 6.57 -15.47 -8.64
N VAL A 62 5.24 -15.32 -8.53
CA VAL A 62 4.54 -15.35 -7.25
C VAL A 62 4.34 -16.79 -6.80
N THR A 63 5.32 -17.32 -6.06
CA THR A 63 5.25 -18.66 -5.46
C THR A 63 4.09 -18.78 -4.46
N PRO A 64 3.62 -20.00 -4.11
CA PRO A 64 2.59 -20.21 -3.11
C PRO A 64 2.93 -19.55 -1.75
N GLN A 65 4.19 -19.57 -1.34
CA GLN A 65 4.67 -18.93 -0.11
C GLN A 65 4.57 -17.40 -0.20
N LYS A 66 5.01 -16.79 -1.31
CA LYS A 66 4.86 -15.34 -1.55
C LYS A 66 3.39 -14.94 -1.54
N ARG A 67 2.52 -15.72 -2.20
CA ARG A 67 1.07 -15.49 -2.21
C ARG A 67 0.46 -15.57 -0.82
N ALA A 68 0.89 -16.55 0.00
CA ALA A 68 0.44 -16.66 1.39
C ALA A 68 0.91 -15.46 2.24
N ALA A 69 2.14 -14.99 2.04
CA ALA A 69 2.66 -13.79 2.71
C ALA A 69 1.87 -12.53 2.32
N MET A 70 1.57 -12.35 1.03
CA MET A 70 0.74 -11.25 0.53
C MET A 70 -0.66 -11.27 1.16
N ARG A 71 -1.31 -12.44 1.24
CA ARG A 71 -2.61 -12.57 1.92
C ARG A 71 -2.51 -12.17 3.39
N ARG A 72 -1.56 -12.74 4.14
CA ARG A 72 -1.35 -12.41 5.55
C ARG A 72 -1.04 -10.93 5.80
N PHE A 73 -0.38 -10.26 4.85
CA PHE A 73 -0.14 -8.82 4.92
C PHE A 73 -1.45 -8.05 4.73
N ARG A 74 -2.21 -8.36 3.67
CA ARG A 74 -3.50 -7.72 3.39
C ARG A 74 -4.47 -7.84 4.54
N GLU A 75 -4.59 -9.04 5.10
CA GLU A 75 -5.47 -9.33 6.23
C GLU A 75 -5.18 -8.48 7.48
N ARG A 76 -3.93 -8.04 7.68
CA ARG A 76 -3.48 -7.36 8.90
C ARG A 76 -3.25 -5.86 8.73
N TYR A 77 -2.85 -5.42 7.55
CA TYR A 77 -2.35 -4.06 7.34
C TYR A 77 -3.08 -3.29 6.25
N MET A 78 -3.88 -3.95 5.41
CA MET A 78 -4.62 -3.24 4.35
C MET A 78 -5.76 -2.43 4.96
N THR A 79 -5.68 -1.11 4.83
CA THR A 79 -6.68 -0.18 5.38
C THR A 79 -7.83 0.08 4.42
N TYR A 80 -7.61 -0.07 3.12
CA TYR A 80 -8.58 0.19 2.06
C TYR A 80 -8.29 -0.69 0.84
N THR A 81 -9.34 -1.09 0.12
CA THR A 81 -9.23 -1.76 -1.19
C THR A 81 -10.38 -1.35 -2.09
N VAL A 82 -10.04 -1.11 -3.36
CA VAL A 82 -10.99 -0.76 -4.41
C VAL A 82 -11.98 -1.90 -4.71
N CYS A 83 -11.52 -3.15 -4.60
CA CYS A 83 -12.31 -4.34 -4.97
C CYS A 83 -13.56 -4.57 -4.11
N TYR A 84 -13.61 -4.00 -2.90
CA TYR A 84 -14.76 -4.10 -2.00
C TYR A 84 -15.48 -2.76 -1.81
N ASP A 85 -15.11 -1.72 -2.57
CA ASP A 85 -15.77 -0.41 -2.52
C ASP A 85 -16.97 -0.36 -3.48
N ALA A 86 -18.08 -0.97 -3.03
CA ALA A 86 -19.36 -1.01 -3.74
C ALA A 86 -20.07 0.36 -3.75
N VAL A 87 -19.70 1.27 -2.83
CA VAL A 87 -20.25 2.63 -2.80
C VAL A 87 -19.71 3.46 -3.98
N ARG A 88 -18.44 3.24 -4.35
CA ARG A 88 -17.81 3.96 -5.46
C ARG A 88 -17.93 3.23 -6.80
N TYR A 89 -17.87 1.91 -6.80
CA TYR A 89 -17.87 1.10 -8.02
C TYR A 89 -19.06 0.14 -8.02
N ALA A 90 -19.98 0.35 -8.97
CA ALA A 90 -21.18 -0.47 -9.10
C ALA A 90 -20.88 -1.92 -9.50
N ALA A 91 -19.78 -2.15 -10.22
CA ALA A 91 -19.33 -3.47 -10.63
C ALA A 91 -17.92 -3.72 -10.09
N THR A 92 -17.66 -4.97 -9.69
CA THR A 92 -16.30 -5.39 -9.36
C THR A 92 -15.46 -5.45 -10.63
N PHE A 93 -14.22 -4.98 -10.54
CA PHE A 93 -13.26 -5.08 -11.61
C PHE A 93 -12.85 -6.54 -11.90
N PRO A 94 -12.60 -6.92 -13.18
CA PRO A 94 -12.31 -8.29 -13.57
C PRO A 94 -11.02 -8.85 -12.97
N GLU A 95 -10.07 -8.00 -12.60
CA GLU A 95 -8.82 -8.40 -11.95
C GLU A 95 -8.97 -8.69 -10.44
N CYS A 96 -10.10 -8.33 -9.83
CA CYS A 96 -10.33 -8.50 -8.41
C CYS A 96 -10.61 -9.96 -8.07
N LYS A 97 -9.68 -10.59 -7.35
CA LYS A 97 -9.84 -11.94 -6.78
C LYS A 97 -10.55 -11.85 -5.43
N ASN A 98 -11.84 -11.55 -5.46
CA ASN A 98 -12.66 -11.44 -4.26
C ASN A 98 -12.72 -12.78 -3.54
N SER A 99 -12.48 -12.77 -2.23
CA SER A 99 -12.70 -13.94 -1.38
C SER A 99 -13.72 -13.57 -0.30
N PRO A 100 -14.79 -14.36 -0.10
CA PRO A 100 -15.77 -14.10 0.95
C PRO A 100 -15.16 -13.83 2.34
N PRO A 101 -14.17 -14.60 2.83
CA PRO A 101 -13.58 -14.35 4.15
C PRO A 101 -12.71 -13.09 4.21
N GLU A 102 -12.23 -12.57 3.08
CA GLU A 102 -11.57 -11.26 3.05
C GLU A 102 -12.63 -10.15 2.99
N GLN A 103 -13.67 -10.29 2.18
CA GLN A 103 -14.75 -9.30 2.02
C GLN A 103 -15.45 -8.97 3.34
N GLU A 104 -15.71 -9.96 4.18
CA GLU A 104 -16.31 -9.76 5.52
C GLU A 104 -15.52 -8.79 6.40
N ARG A 105 -14.21 -8.65 6.14
CA ARG A 105 -13.30 -7.77 6.88
C ARG A 105 -13.33 -6.32 6.43
N PHE A 106 -14.04 -6.00 5.35
CA PHE A 106 -14.17 -4.66 4.82
C PHE A 106 -15.61 -4.17 4.97
N TRP A 107 -15.75 -2.86 5.07
CA TRP A 107 -17.01 -2.16 4.88
C TRP A 107 -17.32 -2.04 3.39
N ASP A 108 -18.57 -1.77 3.05
CA ASP A 108 -19.04 -1.65 1.65
C ASP A 108 -18.40 -0.46 0.91
N TRP A 109 -17.80 0.50 1.62
CA TRP A 109 -16.99 1.59 1.05
C TRP A 109 -15.49 1.25 0.98
N GLY A 110 -15.14 -0.05 1.05
CA GLY A 110 -13.80 -0.58 0.83
C GLY A 110 -12.79 -0.43 1.97
N GLU A 111 -13.16 0.14 3.13
CA GLU A 111 -12.23 0.27 4.27
C GLU A 111 -12.25 -0.94 5.20
N SER A 112 -11.09 -1.27 5.77
CA SER A 112 -10.98 -2.38 6.72
C SER A 112 -11.69 -2.10 8.04
N LYS A 113 -12.43 -3.09 8.54
CA LYS A 113 -13.05 -3.10 9.87
C LYS A 113 -12.01 -3.26 10.99
N PHE A 114 -10.90 -3.93 10.70
CA PHE A 114 -9.95 -4.43 11.70
C PHE A 114 -8.69 -3.59 11.82
N VAL A 115 -8.25 -2.94 10.74
CA VAL A 115 -7.12 -2.00 10.80
C VAL A 115 -7.61 -0.68 11.39
N ALA A 116 -8.03 -0.72 12.66
CA ALA A 116 -8.12 0.46 13.48
C ALA A 116 -6.69 0.98 13.61
N MET A 117 -6.32 1.96 12.77
CA MET A 117 -5.09 2.73 12.89
C MET A 117 -4.92 3.03 14.37
N ARG A 118 -3.98 2.31 15.02
CA ARG A 118 -3.81 2.31 16.47
C ARG A 118 -3.92 3.77 16.90
N ARG A 119 -5.02 4.14 17.55
CA ARG A 119 -5.02 5.36 18.34
C ARG A 119 -3.87 5.09 19.29
N ARG A 120 -2.74 5.80 19.11
CA ARG A 120 -1.72 5.90 20.16
C ARG A 120 -2.53 6.10 21.41
N ARG A 121 -2.59 5.09 22.29
CA ARG A 121 -3.27 5.21 23.56
C ARG A 121 -2.54 6.38 24.20
N SER A 122 -3.15 7.56 24.14
CA SER A 122 -2.71 8.71 24.91
C SER A 122 -2.64 8.14 26.31
N ASN A 123 -1.42 8.02 26.82
CA ASN A 123 -1.17 7.51 28.14
C ASN A 123 -1.71 8.59 29.06
N LYS A 124 -3.03 8.54 29.32
CA LYS A 124 -3.74 9.45 30.19
C LYS A 124 -3.28 9.08 31.59
N ARG A 125 -2.10 9.57 31.96
CA ARG A 125 -1.56 9.52 33.32
C ARG A 125 -2.68 10.07 34.20
N ARG A 126 -3.29 9.19 34.99
CA ARG A 126 -4.21 9.60 36.06
C ARG A 126 -3.41 10.54 36.96
N PRO A 127 -3.92 11.73 37.32
CA PRO A 127 -3.26 12.55 38.33
C PRO A 127 -3.28 11.73 39.62
N GLY A 128 -2.09 11.30 40.07
CA GLY A 128 -1.92 10.66 41.36
C GLY A 128 -2.35 11.62 42.46
N ALA A 129 -3.09 11.10 43.43
CA ALA A 129 -3.60 11.82 44.57
C ALA A 129 -2.49 12.59 45.30
N LYS A 130 -2.81 13.82 45.70
CA LYS A 130 -2.02 14.60 46.65
C LYS A 130 -1.82 13.75 47.91
N ARG A 131 -0.58 13.42 48.26
CA ARG A 131 -0.23 13.06 49.63
C ARG A 131 -0.06 14.37 50.39
N GLN A 132 -0.98 14.65 51.30
CA GLN A 132 -0.72 15.55 52.43
C GLN A 132 0.33 14.87 53.31
N ALA A 133 1.42 15.59 53.59
CA ALA A 133 2.30 15.28 54.70
C ALA A 133 1.96 16.28 55.80
N ASP A 134 1.39 15.78 56.90
CA ASP A 134 1.22 16.49 58.16
C ASP A 134 2.34 16.04 59.11
N ALA A 135 2.88 17.03 59.83
CA ALA A 135 3.74 17.00 61.03
C ALA A 135 5.15 16.38 60.92
#